data_AF-A0A1Y2W3Q6-F1
#
_entry.id   AF-A0A1Y2W3Q6-F1
#
_cell.length_a   1.000
_cell.length_b   1.000
_cell.length_c   1.000
_cell.angle_alpha   90.00
_cell.angle_beta   90.00
_cell.angle_gamma   90.00
#
_symmetry.space_group_name_H-M   'P 1'
#
loop_
_entity.id
_entity.type
_entity.pdbx_description
1 polymer ?
#
loop_
_entity_poly.entity_id
_entity_poly.type
_entity_poly.pdbx_seq_one_letter_code
_entity_poly.pdbx_strand_id
1 'polypeptide(L)'
;MALVDYSSDSSSEGESASATVKRQKKSHGETSDEPATLLPPLPATFHDLYASTVRVSTTDDPTLHQGRKRVNPHKAGNWPSHLYIEWHPTPQQRSTLATLLSALEPALSQSPLSVPLTSFLTSDLGAPQPLHISLSRPIVLLTAQKDGFLEDLASRVQSSSVAPFDVAPRGLEWHRTRESARSFLVLRVGSEVVESSGSGKEDTNQKQNPHLTPLLHRCNTLVKEYDQPPLYAFKNNNGDDDGDDAFHVSIAWSFAEPTPEVKQRTEEVFAGSSEGKLREEILGLQVPVTGIKAKIGNVVTHVALPVRGKRGREE
;
A
#
# COMPACT_ATOMS: atom_id res chain seq x y z
N MET A 1 -0.24 31.49 -23.11
CA MET A 1 -1.68 31.26 -22.88
C MET A 1 -2.41 31.77 -24.09
N ALA A 2 -3.07 30.89 -24.85
CA ALA A 2 -3.89 31.26 -25.99
C ALA A 2 -5.35 31.12 -25.56
N LEU A 3 -6.05 32.25 -25.48
CA LEU A 3 -7.50 32.33 -25.29
C LEU A 3 -8.18 31.83 -26.57
N VAL A 4 -9.14 30.93 -26.41
CA VAL A 4 -9.97 30.42 -27.51
C VAL A 4 -11.30 31.16 -27.45
N ASP A 5 -11.56 31.97 -28.48
CA ASP A 5 -12.80 32.73 -28.63
C ASP A 5 -13.96 31.81 -29.05
N TYR A 6 -15.05 31.88 -28.30
CA TYR A 6 -16.32 31.23 -28.64
C TYR A 6 -17.10 32.11 -29.61
N SER A 7 -17.32 31.64 -30.84
CA SER A 7 -18.35 32.20 -31.72
C SER A 7 -19.68 31.51 -31.43
N SER A 8 -20.56 32.25 -30.77
CA SER A 8 -21.99 31.96 -30.67
C SER A 8 -22.67 32.63 -31.87
N ASP A 9 -23.28 31.86 -32.76
CA ASP A 9 -24.20 32.43 -33.76
C ASP A 9 -25.61 31.93 -33.50
N SER A 10 -26.48 32.90 -33.30
CA SER A 10 -27.89 32.80 -32.96
C SER A 10 -28.65 33.41 -34.13
N SER A 11 -29.44 32.61 -34.84
CA SER A 11 -30.37 33.10 -35.87
C SER A 11 -31.74 32.45 -35.67
N SER A 12 -32.78 33.28 -35.64
CA SER A 12 -34.13 32.99 -35.17
C SER A 12 -35.19 33.02 -36.29
N GLU A 13 -36.22 32.19 -36.13
CA GLU A 13 -37.63 32.29 -36.60
C GLU A 13 -38.01 31.95 -38.06
N GLY A 14 -39.10 31.17 -38.22
CA GLY A 14 -40.04 31.30 -39.36
C GLY A 14 -40.60 30.04 -40.07
N GLU A 15 -41.65 29.42 -39.50
CA GLU A 15 -42.75 28.55 -40.02
C GLU A 15 -42.80 28.00 -41.49
N SER A 16 -43.08 26.69 -41.69
CA SER A 16 -44.44 26.09 -41.81
C SER A 16 -44.52 24.74 -42.60
N ALA A 17 -45.36 23.82 -42.08
CA ALA A 17 -46.09 22.69 -42.70
C ALA A 17 -45.37 21.46 -43.32
N SER A 18 -45.47 20.29 -42.66
CA SER A 18 -46.32 19.14 -43.05
C SER A 18 -45.86 17.81 -42.42
N ALA A 19 -46.85 17.01 -42.00
CA ALA A 19 -46.73 15.80 -41.20
C ALA A 19 -46.09 14.59 -41.91
N THR A 20 -45.38 13.75 -41.15
CA THR A 20 -45.43 12.29 -41.30
C THR A 20 -45.07 11.60 -39.99
N VAL A 21 -46.07 10.95 -39.40
CA VAL A 21 -45.99 10.12 -38.19
C VAL A 21 -45.34 8.78 -38.54
N LYS A 22 -44.25 8.40 -37.86
CA LYS A 22 -43.76 7.01 -37.85
C LYS A 22 -43.58 6.50 -36.41
N ARG A 23 -44.66 5.84 -35.97
CA ARG A 23 -44.78 4.68 -35.06
C ARG A 23 -43.66 4.44 -34.03
N GLN A 24 -44.02 4.77 -32.80
CA GLN A 24 -43.45 4.27 -31.55
C GLN A 24 -43.73 2.76 -31.40
N LYS A 25 -42.67 1.94 -31.26
CA LYS A 25 -42.78 0.53 -30.88
C LYS A 25 -42.69 0.43 -29.36
N LYS A 26 -43.84 0.23 -28.70
CA LYS A 26 -43.89 -0.29 -27.33
C LYS A 26 -43.68 -1.80 -27.37
N SER A 27 -42.76 -2.30 -26.56
CA SER A 27 -42.89 -3.64 -25.97
C SER A 27 -42.73 -3.49 -24.46
N HIS A 28 -43.77 -3.91 -23.74
CA HIS A 28 -43.72 -4.35 -22.35
C HIS A 28 -42.48 -5.23 -22.14
N GLY A 29 -41.72 -5.13 -21.05
CA GLY A 29 -42.18 -5.09 -19.67
C GLY A 29 -41.88 -6.47 -19.07
N GLU A 30 -40.63 -6.69 -18.68
CA GLU A 30 -40.26 -7.73 -17.72
C GLU A 30 -39.35 -7.07 -16.67
N THR A 31 -39.83 -7.16 -15.44
CA THR A 31 -39.19 -6.73 -14.20
C THR A 31 -37.96 -7.59 -13.95
N SER A 32 -36.78 -7.00 -14.02
CA SER A 32 -35.59 -7.50 -13.34
C SER A 32 -35.06 -6.36 -12.48
N ASP A 33 -35.08 -6.55 -11.16
CA ASP A 33 -34.34 -5.74 -10.19
C ASP A 33 -32.85 -5.71 -10.59
N GLU A 34 -32.43 -4.66 -11.30
CA GLU A 34 -31.02 -4.34 -11.49
C GLU A 34 -30.55 -3.47 -10.32
N PRO A 35 -29.62 -3.94 -9.48
CA PRO A 35 -28.99 -3.07 -8.50
C PRO A 35 -28.12 -2.04 -9.24
N ALA A 36 -28.16 -0.80 -8.77
CA ALA A 36 -27.47 0.35 -9.33
C ALA A 36 -26.03 0.04 -9.80
N THR A 37 -25.81 0.21 -11.11
CA THR A 37 -24.56 0.71 -11.72
C THR A 37 -23.26 0.32 -11.00
N LEU A 38 -22.81 -0.92 -11.18
CA LEU A 38 -21.43 -1.28 -10.89
C LEU A 38 -20.55 -0.67 -11.99
N LEU A 39 -20.13 0.58 -11.78
CA LEU A 39 -19.07 1.18 -12.57
C LEU A 39 -17.85 0.25 -12.54
N PRO A 40 -17.15 0.06 -13.68
CA PRO A 40 -15.95 -0.76 -13.69
C PRO A 40 -14.92 -0.20 -12.71
N PRO A 41 -14.17 -1.07 -12.00
CA PRO A 41 -13.17 -0.62 -11.05
C PRO A 41 -12.13 0.25 -11.78
N LEU A 42 -11.65 1.27 -11.08
CA LEU A 42 -10.65 2.18 -11.62
C LEU A 42 -9.39 1.39 -12.00
N PRO A 43 -8.79 1.62 -13.19
CA PRO A 43 -7.56 0.94 -13.56
C PRO A 43 -6.46 1.18 -12.52
N ALA A 44 -5.74 0.14 -12.10
CA ALA A 44 -4.68 0.26 -11.09
C ALA A 44 -3.60 1.29 -11.49
N THR A 45 -3.35 1.46 -12.78
CA THR A 45 -2.41 2.45 -13.34
C THR A 45 -2.84 3.90 -13.10
N PHE A 46 -4.14 4.16 -12.88
CA PHE A 46 -4.63 5.50 -12.56
C PHE A 46 -4.10 5.99 -11.23
N HIS A 47 -4.00 5.10 -10.23
CA HIS A 47 -3.47 5.45 -8.91
C HIS A 47 -2.00 5.87 -8.98
N ASP A 48 -1.23 5.26 -9.89
CA ASP A 48 0.19 5.57 -10.08
C ASP A 48 0.44 6.99 -10.61
N LEU A 49 -0.50 7.55 -11.38
CA LEU A 49 -0.39 8.90 -11.95
C LEU A 49 -0.42 9.99 -10.87
N TYR A 50 -1.09 9.73 -9.75
CA TYR A 50 -1.28 10.69 -8.66
C TYR A 50 -0.56 10.30 -7.37
N ALA A 51 0.27 9.24 -7.40
CA ALA A 51 1.02 8.77 -6.25
C ALA A 51 2.16 9.72 -5.82
N SER A 52 2.48 10.73 -6.63
CA SER A 52 3.43 11.78 -6.29
C SER A 52 2.74 13.14 -6.20
N THR A 53 3.02 13.86 -5.11
CA THR A 53 2.54 15.24 -4.95
C THR A 53 3.34 16.16 -5.87
N VAL A 54 2.62 17.01 -6.61
CA VAL A 54 3.23 18.06 -7.43
C VAL A 54 3.95 19.04 -6.49
N ARG A 55 5.24 19.29 -6.73
CA ARG A 55 6.01 20.23 -5.91
C ARG A 55 5.52 21.66 -6.14
N VAL A 56 5.16 22.34 -5.06
CA VAL A 56 4.81 23.77 -5.07
C VAL A 56 6.05 24.65 -4.93
N SER A 57 7.17 24.10 -4.43
CA SER A 57 8.43 24.84 -4.21
C SER A 57 9.66 23.95 -4.36
N THR A 58 10.79 24.56 -4.75
CA THR A 58 12.13 23.95 -4.78
C THR A 58 12.88 24.08 -3.46
N THR A 59 12.38 24.88 -2.53
CA THR A 59 12.97 25.11 -1.20
C THR A 59 12.34 24.16 -0.18
N ASP A 60 13.16 23.48 0.63
CA ASP A 60 12.71 22.52 1.64
C ASP A 60 12.14 23.28 2.86
N ASP A 61 10.81 23.31 2.98
CA ASP A 61 10.11 23.85 4.15
C ASP A 61 9.60 22.70 5.03
N PRO A 62 10.15 22.51 6.25
CA PRO A 62 9.73 21.46 7.17
C PRO A 62 8.24 21.52 7.56
N THR A 63 7.61 22.70 7.48
CA THR A 63 6.19 22.90 7.81
C THR A 63 5.28 22.30 6.74
N LEU A 64 5.74 22.23 5.48
CA LEU A 64 5.02 21.59 4.37
C LEU A 64 5.10 20.05 4.39
N HIS A 65 5.83 19.48 5.34
CA HIS A 65 6.07 18.04 5.41
C HIS A 65 5.73 17.44 6.79
N GLN A 66 4.82 18.07 7.55
CA GLN A 66 4.45 17.60 8.90
C GLN A 66 5.69 17.36 9.80
N GLY A 67 6.67 18.27 9.73
CA GLY A 67 7.94 18.17 10.46
C GLY A 67 8.94 17.15 9.93
N ARG A 68 8.72 16.56 8.75
CA ARG A 68 9.67 15.62 8.11
C ARG A 68 10.89 16.42 7.62
N LYS A 69 11.98 16.37 8.38
CA LYS A 69 13.30 16.83 7.91
C LYS A 69 13.77 15.87 6.82
N ARG A 70 13.93 16.33 5.57
CA ARG A 70 14.46 15.47 4.51
C ARG A 70 15.91 15.14 4.82
N VAL A 71 16.19 13.86 5.00
CA VAL A 71 17.56 13.36 5.24
C VAL A 71 18.45 13.59 4.00
N ASN A 72 17.84 13.66 2.80
CA ASN A 72 18.54 13.96 1.55
C ASN A 72 17.91 15.18 0.86
N PRO A 73 18.56 16.37 0.88
CA PRO A 73 18.12 17.50 0.06
C PRO A 73 18.15 17.11 -1.43
N HIS A 74 17.23 17.68 -2.21
CA HIS A 74 17.15 17.35 -3.63
C HIS A 74 18.41 17.84 -4.38
N LYS A 75 19.29 16.91 -4.71
CA LYS A 75 20.43 17.15 -5.60
C LYS A 75 20.04 16.75 -7.01
N ALA A 76 20.15 17.67 -7.96
CA ALA A 76 19.96 17.33 -9.37
C ALA A 76 20.87 16.14 -9.74
N GLY A 77 20.30 15.13 -10.40
CA GLY A 77 20.99 13.89 -10.67
C GLY A 77 20.64 12.73 -9.73
N ASN A 78 20.08 13.03 -8.55
CA ASN A 78 19.69 12.04 -7.54
C ASN A 78 18.17 11.80 -7.55
N TRP A 79 17.79 10.53 -7.59
CA TRP A 79 16.41 10.06 -7.68
C TRP A 79 16.07 9.24 -6.43
N PRO A 80 15.44 9.86 -5.41
CA PRO A 80 14.93 9.14 -4.25
C PRO A 80 13.96 8.05 -4.71
N SER A 81 14.23 6.82 -4.32
CA SER A 81 13.51 5.65 -4.79
C SER A 81 13.13 4.71 -3.65
N HIS A 82 12.10 3.89 -3.87
CA HIS A 82 11.56 2.96 -2.86
C HIS A 82 10.84 1.81 -3.57
N LEU A 83 11.16 0.58 -3.15
CA LEU A 83 10.46 -0.64 -3.56
C LEU A 83 9.47 -1.05 -2.47
N TYR A 84 8.22 -1.28 -2.86
CA TYR A 84 7.17 -1.67 -1.92
C TYR A 84 6.06 -2.45 -2.61
N ILE A 85 5.27 -3.17 -1.82
CA ILE A 85 3.98 -3.74 -2.24
C ILE A 85 2.91 -2.76 -1.81
N GLU A 86 2.00 -2.40 -2.71
CA GLU A 86 0.93 -1.44 -2.45
C GLU A 86 -0.38 -2.15 -2.16
N TRP A 87 -1.04 -1.75 -1.08
CA TRP A 87 -2.34 -2.24 -0.68
C TRP A 87 -3.35 -1.09 -0.70
N HIS A 88 -4.47 -1.32 -1.37
CA HIS A 88 -5.63 -0.43 -1.32
C HIS A 88 -6.73 -1.09 -0.47
N PRO A 89 -6.84 -0.76 0.84
CA PRO A 89 -7.89 -1.33 1.66
C PRO A 89 -9.27 -1.04 1.07
N THR A 90 -10.14 -2.04 1.00
CA THR A 90 -11.54 -1.82 0.62
C THR A 90 -12.23 -0.89 1.64
N PRO A 91 -13.38 -0.29 1.32
CA PRO A 91 -14.12 0.52 2.29
C PRO A 91 -14.38 -0.20 3.62
N GLN A 92 -14.71 -1.49 3.56
CA GLN A 92 -14.91 -2.32 4.75
C GLN A 92 -13.60 -2.52 5.54
N GLN A 93 -12.52 -2.96 4.87
CA GLN A 93 -11.22 -3.16 5.51
C GLN A 93 -10.73 -1.86 6.17
N ARG A 94 -10.91 -0.73 5.49
CA ARG A 94 -10.55 0.59 6.01
C ARG A 94 -11.40 0.99 7.22
N SER A 95 -12.69 0.69 7.21
CA SER A 95 -13.57 0.93 8.36
C SER A 95 -13.14 0.11 9.58
N THR A 96 -12.74 -1.15 9.39
CA THR A 96 -12.19 -1.99 10.46
C THR A 96 -10.90 -1.37 11.03
N LEU A 97 -9.96 -0.97 10.15
CA LEU A 97 -8.72 -0.29 10.56
C LEU A 97 -8.99 1.04 11.29
N ALA A 98 -9.96 1.84 10.81
CA ALA A 98 -10.35 3.10 11.42
C ALA A 98 -10.96 2.87 12.82
N THR A 99 -11.79 1.84 12.97
CA THR A 99 -12.39 1.44 14.26
C THR A 99 -11.30 1.08 15.27
N LEU A 100 -10.26 0.35 14.84
CA LEU A 100 -9.10 0.06 15.68
C LEU A 100 -8.38 1.33 16.12
N LEU A 101 -8.10 2.25 15.19
CA LEU A 101 -7.44 3.51 15.54
C LEU A 101 -8.28 4.37 16.49
N SER A 102 -9.61 4.44 16.27
CA SER A 102 -10.53 5.17 17.14
C SER A 102 -10.66 4.54 18.54
N ALA A 103 -10.48 3.22 18.68
CA ALA A 103 -10.44 2.56 19.98
C ALA A 103 -9.12 2.85 20.72
N LEU A 104 -8.00 2.93 19.99
CA LEU A 104 -6.68 3.19 20.55
C LEU A 104 -6.48 4.66 20.96
N GLU A 105 -7.01 5.60 20.17
CA GLU A 105 -6.80 7.03 20.38
C GLU A 105 -7.12 7.52 21.80
N PRO A 106 -8.30 7.25 22.40
CA PRO A 106 -8.59 7.66 23.77
C PRO A 106 -7.75 6.91 24.81
N ALA A 107 -7.37 5.66 24.52
CA ALA A 107 -6.57 4.83 25.42
C ALA A 107 -5.09 5.29 25.50
N LEU A 108 -4.58 5.94 24.44
CA LEU A 108 -3.18 6.31 24.31
C LEU A 108 -2.94 7.83 24.43
N SER A 109 -3.91 8.66 24.07
CA SER A 109 -3.75 10.13 24.04
C SER A 109 -3.92 10.80 25.40
N GLN A 110 -4.43 10.07 26.40
CA GLN A 110 -4.62 10.59 27.75
C GLN A 110 -3.33 10.51 28.58
N SER A 111 -3.20 11.43 29.54
CA SER A 111 -2.14 11.35 30.56
C SER A 111 -2.31 10.06 31.38
N PRO A 112 -1.23 9.32 31.68
CA PRO A 112 0.19 9.71 31.55
C PRO A 112 0.85 9.36 30.20
N LEU A 113 0.17 8.65 29.29
CA LEU A 113 0.79 8.12 28.07
C LEU A 113 1.03 9.20 27.00
N SER A 114 0.04 10.05 26.73
CA SER A 114 0.15 11.20 25.81
C SER A 114 0.74 10.86 24.42
N VAL A 115 0.27 9.77 23.79
CA VAL A 115 0.71 9.32 22.47
C VAL A 115 -0.38 9.61 21.43
N PRO A 116 -0.37 10.80 20.78
CA PRO A 116 -1.32 11.10 19.72
C PRO A 116 -1.02 10.25 18.47
N LEU A 117 -2.07 9.71 17.85
CA LEU A 117 -1.97 8.93 16.62
C LEU A 117 -2.29 9.78 15.40
N THR A 118 -1.45 9.68 14.37
CA THR A 118 -1.74 10.24 13.04
C THR A 118 -1.98 9.07 12.07
N SER A 119 -3.18 8.97 11.52
CA SER A 119 -3.60 7.88 10.64
C SER A 119 -2.95 7.94 9.25
N PHE A 120 -2.72 6.77 8.63
CA PHE A 120 -2.38 6.64 7.21
C PHE A 120 -3.57 6.24 6.32
N LEU A 121 -4.79 6.12 6.88
CA LEU A 121 -5.94 5.60 6.15
C LEU A 121 -6.58 6.62 5.20
N THR A 122 -6.43 7.92 5.52
CA THR A 122 -7.05 9.03 4.79
C THR A 122 -6.10 10.22 4.70
N SER A 123 -6.19 10.98 3.61
CA SER A 123 -5.49 12.26 3.46
C SER A 123 -6.16 13.36 4.29
N ASP A 124 -5.52 14.52 4.38
CA ASP A 124 -6.07 15.72 5.04
C ASP A 124 -7.39 16.20 4.40
N LEU A 125 -7.67 15.79 3.16
CA LEU A 125 -8.92 16.07 2.44
C LEU A 125 -9.94 14.92 2.56
N GLY A 126 -9.69 13.93 3.41
CA GLY A 126 -10.55 12.77 3.60
C GLY A 126 -10.48 11.72 2.48
N ALA A 127 -9.56 11.86 1.53
CA ALA A 127 -9.42 10.88 0.45
C ALA A 127 -8.77 9.59 0.96
N PRO A 128 -9.26 8.40 0.59
CA PRO A 128 -8.66 7.15 1.04
C PRO A 128 -7.22 6.99 0.52
N GLN A 129 -6.29 6.63 1.40
CA GLN A 129 -4.87 6.43 1.04
C GLN A 129 -4.51 4.94 0.92
N PRO A 130 -3.57 4.58 0.01
CA PRO A 130 -2.98 3.26 -0.02
C PRO A 130 -2.00 3.07 1.14
N LEU A 131 -1.89 1.83 1.59
CA LEU A 131 -0.89 1.37 2.54
C LEU A 131 0.17 0.54 1.81
N HIS A 132 1.26 0.17 2.48
CA HIS A 132 2.31 -0.60 1.82
C HIS A 132 3.12 -1.49 2.75
N ILE A 133 3.74 -2.53 2.16
CA ILE A 133 4.80 -3.35 2.75
C ILE A 133 6.11 -2.96 2.07
N SER A 134 7.12 -2.55 2.83
CA SER A 134 8.41 -2.14 2.26
C SER A 134 9.26 -3.35 1.85
N LEU A 135 9.87 -3.26 0.66
CA LEU A 135 10.87 -4.23 0.15
C LEU A 135 12.25 -3.61 -0.03
N SER A 136 12.37 -2.29 0.16
CA SER A 136 13.65 -1.60 0.30
C SER A 136 13.58 -0.54 1.40
N ARG A 137 14.74 -0.11 1.89
CA ARG A 137 14.86 1.20 2.55
C ARG A 137 14.61 2.31 1.51
N PRO A 138 14.40 3.57 1.92
CA PRO A 138 14.58 4.69 1.00
C PRO A 138 16.01 4.65 0.43
N ILE A 139 16.11 4.58 -0.89
CA ILE A 139 17.39 4.52 -1.64
C ILE A 139 17.51 5.74 -2.56
N VAL A 140 18.70 6.01 -3.08
CA VAL A 140 18.95 7.13 -4.00
C VAL A 140 19.69 6.64 -5.23
N LEU A 141 18.98 6.60 -6.37
CA LEU A 141 19.55 6.22 -7.66
C LEU A 141 20.12 7.45 -8.37
N LEU A 142 21.21 7.29 -9.11
CA LEU A 142 21.70 8.32 -10.03
C LEU A 142 20.87 8.31 -11.33
N THR A 143 20.90 9.43 -12.05
CA THR A 143 20.17 9.54 -13.33
C THR A 143 20.57 8.47 -14.34
N ALA A 144 21.85 8.11 -14.38
CA ALA A 144 22.35 7.05 -15.24
C ALA A 144 21.90 5.64 -14.82
N GLN A 145 21.46 5.46 -13.57
CA GLN A 145 21.08 4.17 -13.00
C GLN A 145 19.58 3.88 -13.09
N LYS A 146 18.73 4.92 -13.24
CA LYS A 146 17.27 4.80 -13.06
C LYS A 146 16.62 3.76 -13.97
N ASP A 147 17.00 3.75 -15.25
CA ASP A 147 16.36 2.92 -16.27
C ASP A 147 16.84 1.48 -16.15
N GLY A 148 18.16 1.27 -16.05
CA GLY A 148 18.75 -0.05 -15.82
C GLY A 148 18.22 -0.71 -14.54
N PHE A 149 18.09 0.06 -13.45
CA PHE A 149 17.56 -0.47 -12.18
C PHE A 149 16.12 -0.99 -12.34
N LEU A 150 15.29 -0.25 -13.08
CA LEU A 150 13.90 -0.64 -13.30
C LEU A 150 13.80 -1.86 -14.23
N GLU A 151 14.62 -1.92 -15.28
CA GLU A 151 14.71 -3.06 -16.19
C GLU A 151 15.17 -4.34 -15.46
N ASP A 152 16.21 -4.22 -14.63
CA ASP A 152 16.72 -5.33 -13.81
C ASP A 152 15.69 -5.79 -12.79
N LEU A 153 14.98 -4.86 -12.14
CA LEU A 153 13.86 -5.20 -11.24
C LEU A 153 12.78 -5.98 -12.00
N ALA A 154 12.34 -5.47 -13.15
CA ALA A 154 11.31 -6.10 -13.96
C ALA A 154 11.72 -7.52 -14.37
N SER A 155 12.93 -7.69 -14.89
CA SER A 155 13.49 -8.98 -15.27
C SER A 155 13.55 -9.97 -14.10
N ARG A 156 14.01 -9.54 -12.92
CA ARG A 156 14.15 -10.41 -11.73
C ARG A 156 12.83 -10.84 -11.12
N VAL A 157 11.82 -9.97 -11.19
CA VAL A 157 10.46 -10.26 -10.69
C VAL A 157 9.73 -11.18 -11.67
N GLN A 158 9.79 -10.89 -12.97
CA GLN A 158 9.11 -11.67 -14.01
C GLN A 158 9.72 -13.07 -14.19
N SER A 159 11.04 -13.21 -14.00
CA SER A 159 11.73 -14.51 -13.99
C SER A 159 11.58 -15.27 -12.66
N SER A 160 10.96 -14.68 -11.65
CA SER A 160 10.70 -15.38 -10.40
C SER A 160 9.61 -16.45 -10.57
N SER A 161 9.61 -17.46 -9.69
CA SER A 161 8.54 -18.47 -9.65
C SER A 161 7.38 -18.07 -8.73
N VAL A 162 7.39 -16.83 -8.21
CA VAL A 162 6.43 -16.31 -7.23
C VAL A 162 5.21 -15.77 -7.99
N ALA A 163 4.13 -16.54 -8.00
CA ALA A 163 2.84 -16.08 -8.52
C ALA A 163 2.19 -15.08 -7.53
N PRO A 164 1.19 -14.28 -7.95
CA PRO A 164 0.39 -13.49 -7.02
C PRO A 164 -0.15 -14.34 -5.85
N PHE A 165 -0.14 -13.76 -4.65
CA PHE A 165 -0.51 -14.42 -3.40
C PHE A 165 -1.08 -13.39 -2.40
N ASP A 166 -1.71 -13.86 -1.34
CA ASP A 166 -2.23 -13.00 -0.27
C ASP A 166 -1.40 -13.17 1.01
N VAL A 167 -1.34 -12.10 1.80
CA VAL A 167 -0.83 -12.13 3.18
C VAL A 167 -1.87 -11.53 4.12
N ALA A 168 -1.84 -11.95 5.37
CA ALA A 168 -2.78 -11.49 6.39
C ALA A 168 -2.06 -10.84 7.57
N PRO A 169 -2.67 -9.86 8.25
CA PRO A 169 -2.20 -9.37 9.53
C PRO A 169 -2.10 -10.49 10.56
N ARG A 170 -1.03 -10.49 11.35
CA ARG A 170 -0.76 -11.48 12.40
C ARG A 170 -0.66 -10.88 13.79
N GLY A 171 -0.50 -9.57 13.88
CA GLY A 171 -0.36 -8.88 15.14
C GLY A 171 -0.20 -7.39 14.94
N LEU A 172 -0.33 -6.65 16.03
CA LEU A 172 -0.20 -5.20 16.09
C LEU A 172 1.05 -4.86 16.91
N GLU A 173 1.95 -4.05 16.37
CA GLU A 173 3.20 -3.68 17.05
C GLU A 173 3.57 -2.22 16.83
N TRP A 174 4.42 -1.71 17.72
CA TRP A 174 5.09 -0.43 17.57
C TRP A 174 6.52 -0.58 17.02
N HIS A 175 6.78 0.06 15.88
CA HIS A 175 8.11 0.13 15.28
C HIS A 175 8.67 1.56 15.34
N ARG A 176 9.79 1.77 16.04
CA ARG A 176 10.48 3.06 16.15
C ARG A 176 11.65 3.13 15.18
N THR A 177 11.72 4.15 14.33
CA THR A 177 12.90 4.37 13.49
C THR A 177 13.74 5.52 14.03
N ARG A 178 15.05 5.29 14.18
CA ARG A 178 15.99 6.33 14.64
C ARG A 178 16.11 7.45 13.62
N GLU A 179 16.03 7.11 12.34
CA GLU A 179 16.19 8.03 11.21
C GLU A 179 15.09 9.07 11.11
N SER A 180 13.85 8.72 11.49
CA SER A 180 12.71 9.64 11.40
C SER A 180 12.29 10.22 12.74
N ALA A 181 12.81 9.70 13.86
CA ALA A 181 12.33 9.98 15.21
C ALA A 181 10.79 9.80 15.35
N ARG A 182 10.22 8.89 14.55
CA ARG A 182 8.79 8.52 14.59
C ARG A 182 8.64 7.07 15.01
N SER A 183 7.53 6.84 15.69
CA SER A 183 7.00 5.54 16.03
C SER A 183 5.86 5.25 15.08
N PHE A 184 5.85 4.05 14.52
CA PHE A 184 4.82 3.58 13.61
C PHE A 184 4.03 2.51 14.32
N LEU A 185 2.71 2.60 14.28
CA LEU A 185 1.83 1.51 14.64
C LEU A 185 1.65 0.66 13.39
N VAL A 186 2.05 -0.60 13.48
CA VAL A 186 2.18 -1.49 12.33
C VAL A 186 1.41 -2.79 12.54
N LEU A 187 0.83 -3.30 11.47
CA LEU A 187 0.33 -4.66 11.39
C LEU A 187 1.45 -5.55 10.88
N ARG A 188 1.93 -6.50 11.68
CA ARG A 188 2.81 -7.57 11.15
C ARG A 188 2.02 -8.40 10.17
N VAL A 189 2.63 -8.80 9.06
CA VAL A 189 1.97 -9.60 8.03
C VAL A 189 2.72 -10.90 7.76
N GLY A 190 1.96 -11.95 7.48
CA GLY A 190 2.48 -13.27 7.16
C GLY A 190 1.63 -13.99 6.13
N SER A 191 2.17 -15.08 5.59
CA SER A 191 1.32 -16.04 4.88
C SER A 191 0.27 -16.58 5.85
N GLU A 192 -0.94 -16.86 5.35
CA GLU A 192 -1.92 -17.59 6.14
C GLU A 192 -1.31 -18.93 6.58
N VAL A 193 -1.43 -19.23 7.86
CA VAL A 193 -1.14 -20.56 8.37
C VAL A 193 -2.28 -21.44 7.86
N VAL A 194 -2.02 -22.21 6.81
CA VAL A 194 -2.88 -23.33 6.47
C VAL A 194 -2.82 -24.26 7.68
N GLU A 195 -3.87 -24.27 8.50
CA GLU A 195 -4.05 -25.29 9.53
C GLU A 195 -3.98 -26.65 8.83
N SER A 196 -2.79 -27.22 8.87
CA SER A 196 -2.53 -28.55 8.35
C SER A 196 -3.16 -29.49 9.36
N SER A 197 -4.41 -29.84 9.09
CA SER A 197 -5.15 -30.89 9.77
C SER A 197 -4.27 -32.14 9.88
N GLY A 198 -3.85 -32.45 11.11
CA GLY A 198 -3.36 -33.75 11.52
C GLY A 198 -1.92 -34.10 11.13
N SER A 199 -0.95 -33.79 11.99
CA SER A 199 -0.14 -34.80 12.69
C SER A 199 0.93 -34.12 13.53
N GLY A 200 1.05 -34.53 14.78
CA GLY A 200 1.98 -33.95 15.73
C GLY A 200 3.43 -34.13 15.30
N LYS A 201 4.07 -33.02 14.94
CA LYS A 201 5.48 -32.66 15.15
C LYS A 201 5.58 -31.18 14.79
N GLU A 202 5.70 -30.32 15.80
CA GLU A 202 6.04 -28.91 15.60
C GLU A 202 7.44 -28.85 15.00
N ASP A 203 7.54 -28.80 13.66
CA ASP A 203 8.76 -28.41 12.98
C ASP A 203 8.95 -26.91 13.24
N THR A 204 9.87 -26.58 14.15
CA THR A 204 10.21 -25.21 14.56
C THR A 204 10.86 -24.36 13.44
N ASN A 205 10.85 -24.85 12.19
CA ASN A 205 11.48 -24.22 11.01
C ASN A 205 10.45 -23.79 9.94
N GLN A 206 9.16 -23.76 10.26
CA GLN A 206 8.15 -23.32 9.29
C GLN A 206 8.28 -21.82 9.03
N LYS A 207 8.78 -21.46 7.83
CA LYS A 207 8.86 -20.08 7.38
C LYS A 207 7.46 -19.45 7.36
N GLN A 208 7.35 -18.32 8.02
CA GLN A 208 6.16 -17.49 8.15
C GLN A 208 5.82 -16.76 6.84
N ASN A 209 6.84 -16.49 6.01
CA ASN A 209 6.71 -15.72 4.78
C ASN A 209 7.43 -16.39 3.58
N PRO A 210 6.97 -17.56 3.12
CA PRO A 210 7.62 -18.32 2.04
C PRO A 210 7.66 -17.58 0.69
N HIS A 211 6.79 -16.57 0.48
CA HIS A 211 6.73 -15.79 -0.75
C HIS A 211 7.34 -14.38 -0.60
N LEU A 212 7.11 -13.68 0.51
CA LEU A 212 7.69 -12.35 0.74
C LEU A 212 9.21 -12.42 0.94
N THR A 213 9.72 -13.43 1.63
CA THR A 213 11.16 -13.58 1.91
C THR A 213 11.98 -13.71 0.62
N PRO A 214 11.62 -14.57 -0.36
CA PRO A 214 12.29 -14.59 -1.67
C PRO A 214 12.21 -13.27 -2.46
N LEU A 215 11.08 -12.56 -2.41
CA LEU A 215 10.94 -11.26 -3.07
C LEU A 215 11.87 -10.21 -2.43
N LEU A 216 11.88 -10.13 -1.11
CA LEU A 216 12.80 -9.29 -0.36
C LEU A 216 14.25 -9.61 -0.70
N HIS A 217 14.63 -10.89 -0.76
CA HIS A 217 15.99 -11.28 -1.11
C HIS A 217 16.39 -10.81 -2.51
N ARG A 218 15.49 -10.94 -3.50
CA ARG A 218 15.71 -10.41 -4.86
C ARG A 218 15.87 -8.91 -4.88
N CYS A 219 15.00 -8.18 -4.17
CA CYS A 219 15.10 -6.73 -4.02
C CYS A 219 16.41 -6.33 -3.32
N ASN A 220 16.77 -7.00 -2.22
CA ASN A 220 18.00 -6.75 -1.48
C ASN A 220 19.26 -7.00 -2.32
N THR A 221 19.27 -8.04 -3.15
CA THR A 221 20.37 -8.31 -4.08
C THR A 221 20.46 -7.21 -5.14
N LEU A 222 19.34 -6.82 -5.75
CA LEU A 222 19.30 -5.73 -6.73
C LEU A 222 19.78 -4.40 -6.13
N VAL A 223 19.25 -3.98 -4.99
CA VAL A 223 19.65 -2.69 -4.39
C VAL A 223 21.14 -2.69 -4.03
N LYS A 224 21.71 -3.82 -3.60
CA LYS A 224 23.15 -3.94 -3.34
C LYS A 224 24.00 -3.79 -4.61
N GLU A 225 23.57 -4.35 -5.74
CA GLU A 225 24.26 -4.21 -7.02
C GLU A 225 24.31 -2.75 -7.51
N TYR A 226 23.39 -1.91 -7.03
CA TYR A 226 23.34 -0.47 -7.27
C TYR A 226 23.91 0.35 -6.10
N ASP A 227 24.76 -0.26 -5.28
CA ASP A 227 25.46 0.34 -4.14
C ASP A 227 24.53 0.94 -3.07
N GLN A 228 23.31 0.40 -2.94
CA GLN A 228 22.34 0.83 -1.95
C GLN A 228 22.24 -0.16 -0.78
N PRO A 229 21.93 0.31 0.44
CA PRO A 229 21.80 -0.57 1.59
C PRO A 229 20.54 -1.45 1.48
N PRO A 230 20.65 -2.77 1.77
CA PRO A 230 19.50 -3.66 1.85
C PRO A 230 18.56 -3.31 3.02
N LEU A 231 17.32 -3.76 2.93
CA LEU A 231 16.35 -3.78 4.02
C LEU A 231 16.57 -5.03 4.90
N TYR A 232 16.35 -4.89 6.22
CA TYR A 232 16.50 -5.97 7.22
C TYR A 232 17.87 -6.66 7.30
N ALA A 233 18.97 -5.99 6.94
CA ALA A 233 20.33 -6.56 7.07
C ALA A 233 20.85 -6.67 8.52
N PHE A 234 19.97 -6.94 9.50
CA PHE A 234 20.35 -7.06 10.90
C PHE A 234 21.14 -8.37 11.13
N LYS A 235 22.47 -8.21 11.15
CA LYS A 235 23.52 -9.07 11.74
C LYS A 235 23.31 -10.59 11.67
N ASN A 236 24.02 -11.19 10.71
CA ASN A 236 24.55 -12.57 10.75
C ASN A 236 25.48 -12.83 11.96
N ASN A 237 25.00 -12.64 13.19
CA ASN A 237 25.73 -13.05 14.38
C ASN A 237 25.04 -14.14 15.19
N ASN A 238 23.81 -14.56 14.84
CA ASN A 238 23.14 -15.71 15.48
C ASN A 238 22.06 -16.38 14.59
N GLY A 239 22.31 -16.48 13.28
CA GLY A 239 21.75 -17.54 12.44
C GLY A 239 20.26 -17.56 12.06
N ASP A 240 19.36 -16.72 12.60
CA ASP A 240 17.92 -17.06 12.54
C ASP A 240 16.91 -15.97 12.09
N ASP A 241 17.34 -14.79 11.64
CA ASP A 241 16.39 -13.76 11.18
C ASP A 241 16.65 -13.36 9.72
N ASP A 242 16.12 -14.16 8.78
CA ASP A 242 16.10 -13.87 7.32
C ASP A 242 15.11 -12.74 6.96
N GLY A 243 14.66 -11.97 7.95
CA GLY A 243 13.58 -10.98 7.82
C GLY A 243 12.19 -11.61 7.67
N ASP A 244 12.06 -12.91 7.91
CA ASP A 244 10.86 -13.71 7.66
C ASP A 244 9.66 -13.26 8.52
N ASP A 245 9.89 -12.68 9.70
CA ASP A 245 8.83 -12.09 10.55
C ASP A 245 8.78 -10.55 10.47
N ALA A 246 9.70 -9.91 9.74
CA ALA A 246 9.89 -8.46 9.81
C ALA A 246 8.89 -7.65 8.95
N PHE A 247 8.12 -8.30 8.09
CA PHE A 247 7.18 -7.66 7.17
C PHE A 247 5.99 -7.04 7.91
N HIS A 248 5.68 -5.80 7.56
CA HIS A 248 4.60 -5.07 8.22
C HIS A 248 3.97 -4.00 7.31
N VAL A 249 2.74 -3.62 7.66
CA VAL A 249 2.00 -2.48 7.10
C VAL A 249 1.83 -1.43 8.18
N SER A 250 2.36 -0.23 7.96
CA SER A 250 2.14 0.90 8.87
C SER A 250 0.74 1.48 8.69
N ILE A 251 -0.04 1.58 9.77
CA ILE A 251 -1.43 2.10 9.75
C ILE A 251 -1.57 3.46 10.42
N ALA A 252 -0.66 3.81 11.33
CA ALA A 252 -0.58 5.13 11.95
C ALA A 252 0.86 5.43 12.42
N TRP A 253 1.11 6.68 12.82
CA TRP A 253 2.39 7.08 13.41
C TRP A 253 2.23 8.12 14.52
N SER A 254 3.26 8.26 15.35
CA SER A 254 3.38 9.27 16.40
C SER A 254 4.84 9.73 16.56
N PHE A 255 5.05 10.93 17.08
CA PHE A 255 6.38 11.37 17.52
C PHE A 255 6.80 10.76 18.86
N ALA A 256 5.83 10.43 19.72
CA ALA A 256 6.09 9.87 21.03
C ALA A 256 6.74 8.49 20.94
N GLU A 257 7.65 8.18 21.87
CA GLU A 257 8.29 6.87 21.95
C GLU A 257 7.34 5.86 22.61
N PRO A 258 7.22 4.63 22.09
CA PRO A 258 6.28 3.66 22.62
C PRO A 258 6.92 2.99 23.83
N THR A 259 6.64 3.52 25.02
CA THR A 259 7.08 2.94 26.30
C THR A 259 6.46 1.54 26.50
N PRO A 260 6.99 0.71 27.41
CA PRO A 260 6.38 -0.58 27.73
C PRO A 260 4.88 -0.47 28.07
N GLU A 261 4.48 0.60 28.76
CA GLU A 261 3.08 0.87 29.12
C GLU A 261 2.23 1.18 27.89
N VAL A 262 2.76 1.95 26.92
CA VAL A 262 2.08 2.21 25.63
C VAL A 262 1.87 0.90 24.87
N LYS A 263 2.89 0.03 24.81
CA LYS A 263 2.80 -1.26 24.13
C LYS A 263 1.80 -2.18 24.80
N GLN A 264 1.84 -2.27 26.14
CA GLN A 264 0.88 -3.05 26.92
C GLN A 264 -0.54 -2.54 26.69
N ARG A 265 -0.77 -1.23 26.78
CA ARG A 265 -2.09 -0.65 26.59
C ARG A 265 -2.63 -0.86 25.18
N THR A 266 -1.74 -0.81 24.18
CA THR A 266 -2.08 -1.12 22.79
C THR A 266 -2.54 -2.57 22.66
N GLU A 267 -1.83 -3.54 23.27
CA GLU A 267 -2.22 -4.95 23.24
C GLU A 267 -3.53 -5.19 24.00
N GLU A 268 -3.74 -4.54 25.15
CA GLU A 268 -5.01 -4.64 25.91
C GLU A 268 -6.21 -4.17 25.07
N VAL A 269 -6.08 -3.06 24.36
CA VAL A 269 -7.14 -2.59 23.45
C VAL A 269 -7.31 -3.55 22.28
N PHE A 270 -6.21 -4.00 21.68
CA PHE A 270 -6.27 -4.90 20.54
C PHE A 270 -6.87 -6.26 20.90
N ALA A 271 -6.58 -6.80 22.08
CA ALA A 271 -7.15 -8.05 22.59
C ALA A 271 -8.59 -7.89 23.14
N GLY A 272 -8.89 -6.75 23.79
CA GLY A 272 -10.14 -6.52 24.50
C GLY A 272 -11.24 -5.81 23.71
N SER A 273 -10.98 -5.38 22.48
CA SER A 273 -11.99 -4.69 21.64
C SER A 273 -13.15 -5.61 21.27
N SER A 274 -14.37 -5.26 21.70
CA SER A 274 -15.65 -5.93 21.37
C SER A 274 -15.59 -7.47 21.48
N GLU A 275 -15.27 -8.00 22.68
CA GLU A 275 -15.16 -9.44 22.94
C GLU A 275 -14.17 -10.19 22.01
N GLY A 276 -13.15 -9.49 21.49
CA GLY A 276 -12.16 -10.06 20.58
C GLY A 276 -12.55 -10.01 19.10
N LYS A 277 -13.80 -9.64 18.78
CA LYS A 277 -14.31 -9.58 17.40
C LYS A 277 -13.49 -8.66 16.50
N LEU A 278 -13.11 -7.47 16.99
CA LEU A 278 -12.31 -6.54 16.19
C LEU A 278 -10.93 -7.13 15.86
N ARG A 279 -10.32 -7.86 16.79
CA ARG A 279 -9.05 -8.54 16.56
C ARG A 279 -9.20 -9.58 15.45
N GLU A 280 -10.23 -10.42 15.53
CA GLU A 280 -10.51 -11.44 14.51
C GLU A 280 -10.74 -10.81 13.14
N GLU A 281 -11.50 -9.71 13.07
CA GLU A 281 -11.71 -8.97 11.82
C GLU A 281 -10.40 -8.41 11.25
N ILE A 282 -9.51 -7.88 12.08
CA ILE A 282 -8.20 -7.36 11.67
C ILE A 282 -7.29 -8.49 11.18
N LEU A 283 -7.24 -9.61 11.90
CA LEU A 283 -6.41 -10.76 11.55
C LEU A 283 -6.96 -11.51 10.31
N GLY A 284 -8.27 -11.41 10.05
CA GLY A 284 -8.91 -11.94 8.84
C GLY A 284 -8.80 -11.05 7.60
N LEU A 285 -8.14 -9.88 7.68
CA LEU A 285 -7.92 -9.03 6.52
C LEU A 285 -6.95 -9.69 5.54
N GLN A 286 -7.24 -9.59 4.25
CA GLN A 286 -6.34 -10.00 3.18
C GLN A 286 -5.64 -8.81 2.54
N VAL A 287 -4.34 -8.93 2.36
CA VAL A 287 -3.48 -7.99 1.66
C VAL A 287 -2.99 -8.67 0.38
N PRO A 288 -3.60 -8.37 -0.78
CA PRO A 288 -3.21 -9.00 -2.03
C PRO A 288 -1.86 -8.49 -2.52
N VAL A 289 -0.97 -9.42 -2.83
CA VAL A 289 0.35 -9.17 -3.41
C VAL A 289 0.33 -9.57 -4.88
N THR A 290 0.15 -8.58 -5.75
CA THR A 290 0.07 -8.77 -7.21
C THR A 290 1.33 -8.34 -7.96
N GLY A 291 2.23 -7.63 -7.29
CA GLY A 291 3.41 -7.02 -7.89
C GLY A 291 4.18 -6.15 -6.91
N ILE A 292 5.29 -5.61 -7.39
CA ILE A 292 6.13 -4.66 -6.69
C ILE A 292 5.97 -3.29 -7.37
N LYS A 293 5.75 -2.25 -6.57
CA LYS A 293 5.83 -0.86 -7.01
C LYS A 293 7.26 -0.37 -6.85
N ALA A 294 7.80 0.19 -7.94
CA ALA A 294 9.05 0.93 -7.94
C ALA A 294 8.73 2.41 -8.06
N LYS A 295 8.90 3.15 -6.97
CA LYS A 295 8.89 4.61 -7.01
C LYS A 295 10.30 5.10 -7.30
N ILE A 296 10.48 5.86 -8.37
CA ILE A 296 11.75 6.49 -8.75
C ILE A 296 11.48 7.98 -8.98
N GLY A 297 11.90 8.81 -8.03
CA GLY A 297 11.52 10.22 -7.99
C GLY A 297 10.00 10.40 -7.83
N ASN A 298 9.36 10.96 -8.86
CA ASN A 298 7.92 11.20 -8.91
C ASN A 298 7.15 10.16 -9.74
N VAL A 299 7.85 9.19 -10.36
CA VAL A 299 7.23 8.15 -11.17
C VAL A 299 7.07 6.89 -10.32
N VAL A 300 5.90 6.27 -10.39
CA VAL A 300 5.64 4.95 -9.81
C VAL A 300 5.38 3.98 -10.94
N THR A 301 6.11 2.86 -10.96
CA THR A 301 5.95 1.79 -11.95
C THR A 301 5.53 0.52 -11.23
N HIS A 302 4.48 -0.13 -11.74
CA HIS A 302 4.04 -1.44 -11.26
C HIS A 302 4.72 -2.58 -12.03
N VAL A 303 5.49 -3.40 -11.31
CA VAL A 303 6.12 -4.61 -11.82
C VAL A 303 5.30 -5.81 -11.32
N ALA A 304 4.43 -6.32 -12.19
CA ALA A 304 3.53 -7.44 -11.84
C ALA A 304 4.31 -8.74 -11.59
N LEU A 305 3.81 -9.53 -10.62
CA LEU A 305 4.26 -10.91 -10.43
C LEU A 305 3.81 -11.79 -11.61
N PRO A 306 4.61 -12.79 -12.00
CA PRO A 306 4.29 -13.66 -13.11
C PRO A 306 3.03 -14.50 -12.83
N VAL A 307 2.05 -14.43 -13.73
CA VAL A 307 0.89 -15.32 -13.69
C VAL A 307 1.31 -16.69 -14.22
N ARG A 308 1.19 -17.74 -13.41
CA ARG A 308 1.41 -19.11 -13.89
C ARG A 308 0.36 -19.44 -14.95
N GLY A 309 0.72 -19.37 -16.22
CA GLY A 309 -0.06 -19.99 -17.28
C GLY A 309 -0.12 -21.50 -17.06
N LYS A 310 -1.30 -22.10 -17.15
CA LYS A 310 -1.40 -23.55 -17.39
C LYS A 310 -0.55 -23.82 -18.63
N ARG A 311 0.60 -24.50 -18.49
CA ARG A 311 1.29 -25.08 -19.64
C ARG A 311 0.27 -25.97 -20.33
N GLY A 312 -0.20 -25.55 -21.50
CA GLY A 312 -0.92 -26.44 -22.39
C GLY A 312 -0.02 -27.65 -22.62
N ARG A 313 -0.53 -28.84 -22.25
CA ARG A 313 -0.09 -30.06 -22.90
C ARG A 313 -0.57 -29.91 -24.34
N GLU A 314 0.33 -29.54 -25.24
CA GLU A 314 0.16 -29.92 -26.63
C GLU A 314 0.41 -31.44 -26.68
N GLU A 315 -0.65 -32.17 -27.04
CA GLU A 315 -0.61 -33.58 -27.43
C GLU A 315 0.09 -33.75 -28.78
#